data_AF-A0A2N5I2T6-F1
#
_entry.id   AF-A0A2N5I2T6-F1
#
_cell.length_a   1.000
_cell.length_b   1.000
_cell.length_c   1.000
_cell.angle_alpha   90.00
_cell.angle_beta   90.00
_cell.angle_gamma   90.00
#
_symmetry.space_group_name_H-M   'P 1'
#
loop_
_entity.id
_entity.type
_entity.pdbx_description
1 polymer ?
#
loop_
_entity_poly.entity_id
_entity_poly.type
_entity_poly.pdbx_seq_one_letter_code
_entity_poly.pdbx_strand_id
1 'polypeptide(L)' 'MEFLLCSTDCALPVEITVDDDNGRYMIRKSDTSGEYFNSPGELITWVKQNFFVEQFCTPLEFYDMIKTLTEYEMNNLHNK' A
#
# COMPACT_ATOMS: atom_id res chain seq x y z
N MET A 1 5.50 -1.48 8.61
CA MET A 1 4.13 -0.94 8.54
C MET A 1 3.29 -1.91 7.74
N GLU A 2 2.10 -2.22 8.21
CA GLU A 2 1.17 -3.15 7.56
C GLU A 2 -0.21 -2.49 7.50
N PHE A 3 -0.84 -2.50 6.33
CA PHE A 3 -2.17 -1.96 6.10
C PHE A 3 -3.08 -3.07 5.58
N LEU A 4 -4.31 -3.10 6.08
CA LEU A 4 -5.34 -4.06 5.68
C LEU A 4 -6.59 -3.27 5.28
N LEU A 5 -6.88 -3.22 3.99
CA LEU A 5 -8.04 -2.50 3.45
C LEU A 5 -9.10 -3.47 2.96
N CYS A 6 -10.34 -3.23 3.36
CA CYS A 6 -11.46 -4.01 2.87
C CYS A 6 -11.82 -3.59 1.43
N SER A 7 -11.73 -4.53 0.49
CA SER A 7 -12.12 -4.31 -0.91
C SER A 7 -13.57 -4.67 -1.17
N THR A 8 -14.22 -3.93 -2.08
CA THR A 8 -15.61 -4.19 -2.49
C THR A 8 -15.74 -5.33 -3.50
N ASP A 9 -14.65 -5.67 -4.19
CA ASP A 9 -14.62 -6.61 -5.32
C ASP A 9 -14.54 -8.08 -4.89
N CYS A 10 -13.88 -8.39 -3.76
CA CYS A 10 -13.66 -9.78 -3.34
C CYS A 10 -13.72 -9.96 -1.81
N ALA A 11 -13.86 -11.21 -1.38
CA ALA A 11 -13.98 -11.55 0.05
C ALA A 11 -12.68 -11.37 0.86
N LEU A 12 -11.54 -11.14 0.20
CA LEU A 12 -10.24 -10.98 0.84
C LEU A 12 -9.83 -9.51 0.89
N PRO A 13 -9.30 -9.02 2.03
CA PRO A 13 -8.78 -7.67 2.13
C PRO A 13 -7.49 -7.52 1.31
N VAL A 14 -7.25 -6.30 0.84
CA VAL A 14 -5.96 -5.90 0.29
C VAL A 14 -5.00 -5.63 1.43
N GLU A 15 -3.83 -6.26 1.39
CA GLU A 15 -2.79 -6.11 2.39
C GLU A 15 -1.57 -5.43 1.76
N ILE A 16 -1.04 -4.42 2.43
CA ILE A 16 0.18 -3.72 2.03
C ILE A 16 1.18 -3.83 3.16
N THR A 17 2.33 -4.44 2.88
CA THR A 17 3.44 -4.58 3.83
C THR A 17 4.60 -3.72 3.37
N VAL A 18 5.08 -2.86 4.28
CA VAL A 18 6.27 -2.02 4.12
C VAL A 18 7.17 -2.29 5.32
N ASP A 19 8.13 -3.18 5.16
CA ASP A 19 9.08 -3.56 6.18
C ASP A 19 10.50 -3.19 5.74
N ASP A 20 10.97 -2.04 6.21
CA ASP A 20 12.29 -1.49 5.85
C ASP A 20 13.43 -2.33 6.45
N ASP A 21 13.23 -2.84 7.66
CA ASP A 21 14.21 -3.62 8.42
C ASP A 21 14.60 -4.93 7.71
N ASN A 22 13.62 -5.63 7.12
CA ASN A 22 13.87 -6.82 6.30
C ASN A 22 13.85 -6.55 4.79
N GLY A 23 13.69 -5.29 4.36
CA GLY A 23 13.55 -4.90 2.95
C GLY A 23 12.38 -5.56 2.22
N ARG A 24 11.27 -5.83 2.93
CA ARG A 24 10.07 -6.45 2.34
C ARG A 24 9.03 -5.41 2.01
N TYR A 25 8.77 -5.25 0.72
CA TYR A 25 7.72 -4.38 0.20
C TYR A 25 6.81 -5.25 -0.67
N MET A 26 5.63 -5.60 -0.14
CA MET A 26 4.68 -6.42 -0.89
C MET A 26 3.26 -5.87 -0.79
N ILE A 27 2.51 -6.08 -1.85
CA ILE A 27 1.07 -5.84 -1.90
C ILE A 27 0.43 -7.18 -2.18
N ARG A 28 -0.60 -7.54 -1.41
CA ARG A 28 -1.46 -8.68 -1.66
C ARG A 28 -2.84 -8.16 -1.98
N LYS A 29 -3.34 -8.48 -3.17
CA LYS A 29 -4.65 -8.04 -3.64
C LYS A 29 -5.75 -9.00 -3.22
N SER A 30 -6.97 -8.51 -3.29
CA SER A 30 -8.21 -9.26 -3.09
C SER A 30 -8.36 -10.44 -4.08
N ASP A 31 -7.76 -10.33 -5.27
CA ASP A 31 -7.78 -11.35 -6.33
C ASP A 31 -6.75 -12.48 -6.16
N THR A 32 -6.11 -12.60 -5.00
CA THR A 32 -5.01 -13.53 -4.66
C THR A 32 -3.66 -13.28 -5.33
N SER A 33 -3.58 -12.35 -6.29
CA SER A 33 -2.28 -11.90 -6.80
C SER A 33 -1.55 -11.03 -5.79
N GLY A 34 -0.22 -11.06 -5.82
CA GLY A 34 0.61 -10.15 -5.06
C GLY A 34 1.76 -9.61 -5.89
N GLU A 35 2.16 -8.38 -5.59
CA GLU A 35 3.27 -7.68 -6.23
C GLU A 35 4.36 -7.45 -5.18
N TYR A 36 5.61 -7.69 -5.56
CA TYR A 36 6.78 -7.43 -4.72
C TYR A 36 7.57 -6.27 -5.32
N PHE A 37 8.09 -5.40 -4.45
CA PHE A 37 8.84 -4.22 -4.83
C PHE A 37 10.21 -4.23 -4.17
N ASN A 38 11.18 -3.58 -4.80
CA ASN A 38 12.54 -3.48 -4.26
C ASN A 38 12.72 -2.24 -3.37
N SER A 39 11.83 -1.24 -3.51
CA SER A 39 11.88 0.01 -2.77
C SER A 39 10.49 0.46 -2.32
N PRO A 40 10.38 1.21 -1.22
CA PRO A 40 9.10 1.75 -0.76
C PRO A 40 8.50 2.73 -1.77
N GLY A 41 9.31 3.55 -2.44
CA GLY A 41 8.83 4.49 -3.46
C GLY A 41 8.17 3.81 -4.68
N GLU A 42 8.69 2.64 -5.10
CA GLU A 42 8.08 1.85 -6.18
C GLU A 42 6.71 1.32 -5.76
N LEU A 43 6.62 0.76 -4.55
CA LEU A 43 5.36 0.29 -3.96
C LEU A 43 4.33 1.43 -3.90
N ILE A 44 4.71 2.59 -3.38
CA ILE A 44 3.81 3.74 -3.20
C ILE A 44 3.31 4.27 -4.55
N THR A 45 4.20 4.37 -5.53
CA THR A 45 3.85 4.76 -6.90
C THR A 45 2.87 3.76 -7.51
N TRP A 46 3.13 2.47 -7.33
CA TRP A 46 2.26 1.42 -7.85
C TRP A 46 0.88 1.45 -7.20
N VAL A 47 0.80 1.60 -5.88
CA VAL A 47 -0.46 1.75 -5.11
C VAL A 47 -1.27 2.92 -5.68
N LYS A 48 -0.65 4.09 -5.88
CA LYS A 48 -1.32 5.30 -6.40
C LYS A 48 -1.81 5.14 -7.85
N GLN A 49 -1.16 4.28 -8.64
CA GLN A 49 -1.53 4.05 -10.06
C GLN A 49 -2.56 2.94 -10.24
N ASN A 50 -2.53 1.92 -9.39
CA ASN A 50 -3.36 0.72 -9.55
C ASN A 50 -4.57 0.68 -8.63
N PHE A 51 -4.52 1.35 -7.47
CA PHE A 51 -5.63 1.39 -6.54
C PHE A 51 -6.39 2.70 -6.60
N PHE A 52 -7.71 2.56 -6.62
CA PHE A 52 -8.66 3.66 -6.61
C PHE A 52 -9.57 3.54 -5.39
N VAL A 53 -9.90 4.68 -4.80
CA VAL A 53 -10.76 4.76 -3.61
C VAL A 53 -12.10 4.02 -3.77
N GLU A 54 -12.63 3.98 -4.99
CA GLU A 54 -13.90 3.32 -5.34
C GLU A 54 -13.86 1.79 -5.19
N GLN A 55 -12.66 1.19 -5.14
CA GLN A 55 -12.45 -0.26 -4.98
C GLN A 55 -12.48 -0.70 -3.51
N PHE A 56 -12.62 0.23 -2.57
CA PHE A 56 -12.57 -0.04 -1.14
C PHE A 56 -13.89 0.30 -0.45
N CYS A 57 -14.23 -0.50 0.56
CA CYS A 57 -15.44 -0.28 1.35
C CYS A 57 -15.35 1.00 2.18
N THR A 58 -14.14 1.32 2.65
CA THR A 58 -13.87 2.48 3.51
C THR A 58 -12.93 3.45 2.81
N PRO A 59 -13.44 4.54 2.20
CA PRO A 59 -12.60 5.51 1.51
C PRO A 59 -11.63 6.21 2.46
N LEU A 60 -12.02 6.39 3.73
CA LEU A 60 -11.16 6.99 4.76
C LEU A 60 -9.89 6.18 5.03
N GLU A 61 -9.99 4.84 5.10
CA GLU A 61 -8.82 3.96 5.30
C GLU A 61 -7.86 4.04 4.11
N PHE A 62 -8.40 4.15 2.89
CA PHE A 62 -7.59 4.34 1.70
C PHE A 62 -6.82 5.67 1.74
N TYR A 63 -7.48 6.78 2.05
CA TYR A 63 -6.82 8.07 2.15
C TYR A 63 -5.77 8.12 3.26
N ASP A 64 -6.06 7.53 4.42
CA ASP A 64 -5.12 7.46 5.54
C ASP A 64 -3.88 6.64 5.21
N MET A 65 -4.05 5.49 4.54
CA MET A 65 -2.95 4.70 4.00
C MET A 65 -2.09 5.51 3.02
N ILE A 66 -2.70 6.13 2.01
CA ILE A 66 -1.97 6.93 1.01
C ILE A 66 -1.21 8.08 1.66
N LYS A 67 -1.82 8.74 2.65
CA LYS A 67 -1.20 9.82 3.40
C LYS A 67 0.02 9.31 4.16
N THR A 68 -0.14 8.25 4.96
CA THR A 68 0.94 7.64 5.74
C THR A 68 2.10 7.18 4.86
N LEU A 69 1.79 6.53 3.73
CA LEU A 69 2.78 6.11 2.73
C LEU A 69 3.52 7.32 2.13
N THR A 70 2.81 8.39 1.80
CA THR A 70 3.42 9.60 1.24
C THR A 70 4.29 10.32 2.28
N GLU A 71 3.84 10.39 3.54
CA GLU A 71 4.64 10.91 4.65
C GLU A 71 5.91 10.07 4.86
N TYR A 72 5.80 8.74 4.77
CA TYR A 72 6.94 7.84 4.83
C TYR A 72 7.97 8.10 3.71
N GLU A 73 7.50 8.24 2.47
CA GLU A 73 8.33 8.56 1.31
C GLU A 73 9.07 9.90 1.49
N MET A 74 8.36 10.95 1.93
CA MET A 74 8.94 12.28 2.16
C MET A 74 9.99 12.28 3.28
N ASN A 75 9.76 11.52 4.34
CA ASN A 75 10.71 11.37 5.45
C ASN A 75 11.96 10.59 5.00
N ASN A 76 11.79 9.53 4.21
CA ASN A 76 12.92 8.77 3.66
C ASN A 76 13.75 9.59 2.66
N LEU A 77 13.13 10.51 1.90
CA LEU A 77 13.86 11.41 1.00
C LEU A 77 14.73 12.43 1.74
N HIS A 78 14.29 12.92 2.91
CA HIS A 78 15.06 13.89 3.71
C HIS A 78 16.24 13.29 4.47
N ASN A 79 16.26 11.97 4.63
CA ASN A 79 17.28 11.25 5.41
C ASN A 79 18.43 10.69 4.56
N LYS A 80 18.54 11.10 3.28
CA LYS A 80 19.56 10.67 2.31
C LYS A 80 20.46 11.82 1.90
#